data_AF-L0MMG0-F1
#
_entry.id   AF-L0MMG0-F1
#
_cell.length_a   1.000
_cell.length_b   1.000
_cell.length_c   1.000
_cell.angle_alpha   90.00
_cell.angle_beta   90.00
_cell.angle_gamma   90.00
#
_symmetry.space_group_name_H-M   'P 1'
#
loop_
_entity.id
_entity.type
_entity.pdbx_description
1 polymer ?
#
loop_
_entity_poly.entity_id
_entity_poly.type
_entity_poly.pdbx_seq_one_letter_code
_entity_poly.pdbx_strand_id
1 'polypeptide(L)'
;MAPQTPNLGTLVRVFFGQDCDLFGESVEEILESYRDIENVMTVQKTVHEAQMFLGLYPDDTQLEFAFINLAEGEFSPTAWGYSTRTFLEKVIQTLRKDHG
;
A
#
# COMPACT_ATOMS: atom_id res chain seq x y z
N MET A 1 -6.93 18.59 -6.25
CA MET A 1 -6.10 18.31 -5.06
C MET A 1 -5.88 16.81 -5.02
N ALA A 2 -4.65 16.34 -4.90
CA ALA A 2 -4.39 14.91 -4.72
C ALA A 2 -4.98 14.46 -3.37
N PRO A 3 -5.51 13.24 -3.26
CA PRO A 3 -6.03 12.74 -2.00
C PRO A 3 -4.93 12.68 -0.96
N GLN A 4 -5.22 13.14 0.26
CA GLN A 4 -4.31 13.00 1.38
C GLN A 4 -4.27 11.52 1.78
N THR A 5 -3.18 10.85 1.44
CA THR A 5 -2.96 9.43 1.71
C THR A 5 -1.63 9.22 2.45
N PRO A 6 -1.40 9.90 3.60
CA PRO A 6 -0.11 9.86 4.28
C PRO A 6 0.27 8.47 4.79
N ASN A 7 -0.70 7.66 5.26
CA ASN A 7 -0.40 6.35 5.84
C ASN A 7 -0.12 5.33 4.73
N LEU A 8 -0.91 5.35 3.65
CA LEU A 8 -0.64 4.56 2.45
C LEU A 8 0.70 4.97 1.80
N GLY A 9 1.00 6.26 1.76
CA GLY A 9 2.28 6.77 1.27
C GLY A 9 3.46 6.30 2.12
N THR A 10 3.32 6.21 3.45
CA THR A 10 4.35 5.64 4.33
C THR A 10 4.53 4.15 4.06
N LEU A 11 3.44 3.37 3.99
CA LEU A 11 3.52 1.95 3.63
C LEU A 11 4.29 1.75 2.32
N VAL A 12 3.93 2.49 1.28
CA VAL A 12 4.53 2.32 -0.05
C VAL A 12 5.99 2.77 -0.10
N ARG A 13 6.35 3.90 0.52
CA ARG A 13 7.69 4.48 0.40
C ARG A 13 8.69 3.97 1.42
N VAL A 14 8.23 3.54 2.60
CA VAL A 14 9.11 3.09 3.68
C VAL A 14 9.19 1.57 3.70
N PHE A 15 8.05 0.88 3.81
CA PHE A 15 8.02 -0.57 3.98
C PHE A 15 8.28 -1.31 2.66
N PHE A 16 7.75 -0.77 1.56
CA PHE A 16 7.97 -1.30 0.21
C PHE A 16 9.07 -0.56 -0.56
N GLY A 17 9.74 0.41 0.08
CA GLY A 17 10.82 1.18 -0.54
C GLY A 17 12.11 0.39 -0.75
N GLN A 18 13.23 1.09 -0.90
CA GLN A 18 14.53 0.48 -1.21
C GLN A 18 14.98 -0.56 -0.18
N ASP A 19 14.71 -0.32 1.10
CA ASP A 19 15.12 -1.20 2.21
C ASP A 19 13.99 -2.18 2.63
N CYS A 20 13.17 -2.63 1.66
CA CYS A 20 12.04 -3.53 1.92
C CYS A 20 12.46 -4.90 2.51
N ASP A 21 13.69 -5.34 2.25
CA ASP A 21 14.30 -6.56 2.77
C ASP A 21 14.45 -6.55 4.30
N LEU A 22 14.46 -5.37 4.93
CA LEU A 22 14.41 -5.23 6.39
C LEU A 22 13.03 -5.62 6.97
N PHE A 23 11.98 -5.62 6.14
CA PHE A 23 10.60 -5.87 6.56
C PHE A 23 10.07 -7.23 6.08
N GLY A 24 10.57 -7.77 4.97
CA GLY A 24 10.17 -9.08 4.46
C GLY A 24 10.60 -9.30 3.00
N GLU A 25 10.41 -10.52 2.49
CA GLU A 25 10.77 -10.89 1.12
C GLU A 25 9.54 -10.97 0.20
N SER A 26 8.34 -10.97 0.79
CA SER A 26 7.06 -11.01 0.09
C SER A 26 6.13 -9.86 0.48
N VAL A 27 5.14 -9.56 -0.37
CA VAL A 27 4.12 -8.54 -0.08
C VAL A 27 3.38 -8.87 1.22
N GLU A 28 3.09 -10.15 1.45
CA GLU A 28 2.42 -10.63 2.65
C GLU A 28 3.26 -10.39 3.91
N GLU A 29 4.54 -10.78 3.90
CA GLU A 29 5.45 -10.58 5.04
C GLU A 29 5.63 -9.10 5.36
N ILE A 30 5.82 -8.25 4.34
CA ILE A 30 5.96 -6.81 4.55
C ILE A 30 4.68 -6.21 5.16
N LEU A 31 3.50 -6.65 4.73
CA LEU A 31 2.22 -6.19 5.28
C LEU A 31 1.97 -6.71 6.70
N GLU A 32 2.48 -7.89 7.04
CA GLU A 32 2.48 -8.41 8.40
C GLU A 32 3.43 -7.59 9.29
N SER A 33 4.68 -7.35 8.85
CA SER A 33 5.62 -6.46 9.52
C SER A 33 5.07 -5.05 9.72
N TYR A 34 4.39 -4.48 8.72
CA TYR A 34 3.71 -3.19 8.84
C TYR A 34 2.69 -3.19 9.97
N ARG A 35 1.88 -4.24 10.07
CA ARG A 35 0.86 -4.39 11.11
C ARG A 35 1.48 -4.53 12.51
N ASP A 36 2.59 -5.23 12.62
CA ASP A 36 3.26 -5.47 13.90
C ASP A 36 3.99 -4.23 14.42
N ILE A 37 4.50 -3.39 13.51
CA ILE A 37 5.21 -2.14 13.84
C ILE A 37 4.23 -0.99 14.11
N GLU A 38 3.18 -0.86 13.31
CA GLU A 38 2.21 0.23 13.42
C GLU A 38 1.08 -0.07 14.40
N ASN A 39 0.47 0.98 14.94
CA ASN A 39 -0.71 0.82 15.79
C ASN A 39 -1.97 0.55 14.96
N VAL A 40 -2.97 -0.08 15.58
CA VAL A 40 -4.26 -0.45 14.95
C VAL A 40 -4.93 0.73 14.24
N MET A 41 -4.86 1.95 14.79
CA MET A 41 -5.45 3.13 14.15
C MET A 41 -4.73 3.51 12.86
N THR A 42 -3.40 3.42 12.81
CA THR A 42 -2.62 3.64 11.58
C THR A 42 -2.97 2.61 10.52
N VAL A 43 -3.06 1.33 10.90
CA VAL A 43 -3.42 0.24 9.98
C VAL A 43 -4.82 0.47 9.39
N GLN A 44 -5.81 0.82 10.23
CA GLN A 44 -7.16 1.14 9.76
C GLN A 44 -7.20 2.35 8.82
N LYS A 45 -6.45 3.41 9.11
CA LYS A 45 -6.33 4.58 8.21
C LYS A 45 -5.70 4.19 6.87
N THR A 46 -4.69 3.33 6.88
CA THR A 46 -4.03 2.84 5.67
C THR A 46 -5.01 2.08 4.77
N VAL A 47 -5.84 1.21 5.36
CA VAL A 47 -6.91 0.50 4.64
C VAL A 47 -7.91 1.48 4.05
N HIS A 48 -8.35 2.46 4.83
CA HIS A 48 -9.30 3.47 4.38
C HIS A 48 -8.73 4.30 3.21
N GLU A 49 -7.47 4.71 3.31
CA GLU A 49 -6.76 5.43 2.26
C GLU A 49 -6.62 4.59 0.99
N ALA A 50 -6.28 3.31 1.09
CA ALA A 50 -6.23 2.40 -0.07
C ALA A 50 -7.60 2.26 -0.76
N GLN A 51 -8.69 2.15 0.02
CA GLN A 51 -10.05 2.10 -0.52
C GLN A 51 -10.44 3.41 -1.21
N MET A 52 -10.14 4.56 -0.60
CA MET A 52 -10.36 5.86 -1.21
C MET A 52 -9.57 6.02 -2.50
N PHE A 53 -8.30 5.59 -2.50
CA PHE A 53 -7.43 5.68 -3.67
C PHE A 53 -7.99 4.88 -4.85
N LEU A 54 -8.43 3.64 -4.61
CA LEU A 54 -9.13 2.83 -5.62
C LEU A 54 -10.45 3.47 -6.09
N GLY A 55 -11.19 4.13 -5.20
CA GLY A 55 -12.45 4.79 -5.54
C GLY A 55 -12.28 6.07 -6.37
N LEU A 56 -11.18 6.80 -6.16
CA LEU A 56 -10.88 8.03 -6.90
C LEU A 56 -10.38 7.77 -8.32
N TYR A 57 -9.74 6.61 -8.54
CA TYR A 57 -9.16 6.23 -9.82
C TYR A 57 -9.74 4.88 -10.29
N PRO A 58 -10.98 4.86 -10.81
CA PRO A 58 -11.62 3.63 -11.27
C PRO A 58 -10.98 3.08 -12.56
N ASP A 59 -10.30 3.92 -13.34
CA ASP A 59 -9.53 3.52 -14.52
C ASP A 59 -8.10 3.11 -14.11
N ASP A 60 -7.61 1.99 -14.64
CA ASP A 60 -6.32 1.42 -14.24
C ASP A 60 -5.13 2.28 -14.69
N THR A 61 -5.24 2.98 -15.83
CA THR A 61 -4.16 3.86 -16.31
C THR A 61 -4.03 5.09 -15.41
N GLN A 62 -5.15 5.69 -15.03
CA GLN A 62 -5.18 6.82 -14.09
C GLN A 62 -4.70 6.39 -12.69
N LEU A 63 -5.10 5.19 -12.25
CA LEU A 63 -4.67 4.61 -10.98
C LEU A 63 -3.16 4.39 -10.94
N GLU A 64 -2.59 3.82 -11.98
CA GLU A 64 -1.14 3.62 -12.10
C GLU A 64 -0.39 4.96 -12.08
N PHE A 65 -0.84 5.94 -12.86
CA PHE A 65 -0.23 7.27 -12.86
C PHE A 65 -0.29 7.95 -11.47
N ALA A 66 -1.45 7.88 -10.80
CA ALA A 66 -1.59 8.42 -9.46
C ALA A 66 -0.69 7.69 -8.46
N PHE A 67 -0.57 6.36 -8.58
CA PHE A 67 0.25 5.54 -7.68
C PHE A 67 1.75 5.81 -7.85
N ILE A 68 2.23 6.05 -9.07
CA ILE A 68 3.63 6.46 -9.30
C ILE A 68 3.96 7.74 -8.50
N ASN A 69 3.03 8.71 -8.49
CA ASN A 69 3.21 9.93 -7.70
C ASN A 69 3.15 9.67 -6.20
N LEU A 70 2.29 8.76 -5.74
CA LEU A 70 2.20 8.34 -4.34
C LEU A 70 3.48 7.64 -3.85
N ALA A 71 4.06 6.81 -4.72
CA ALA A 71 5.26 6.03 -4.44
C ALA A 71 6.55 6.86 -4.56
N GLU A 72 6.49 8.04 -5.17
CA GLU A 72 7.64 8.93 -5.42
C GLU A 72 8.83 8.22 -6.09
N GLY A 73 8.56 7.13 -6.84
CA GLY A 73 9.58 6.31 -7.50
C GLY A 73 10.24 5.24 -6.62
N GLU A 74 9.90 5.17 -5.33
CA GLU A 74 10.52 4.22 -4.38
C GLU A 74 10.01 2.77 -4.54
N PHE A 75 8.82 2.60 -5.12
CA PHE A 75 8.19 1.29 -5.25
C PHE A 75 7.38 1.14 -6.54
N SER A 76 7.41 -0.07 -7.11
CA SER A 76 6.57 -0.45 -8.24
C SER A 76 5.94 -1.84 -8.01
N PRO A 77 4.60 -1.94 -7.96
CA PRO A 77 3.90 -3.22 -7.78
C PRO A 77 4.18 -4.25 -8.88
N THR A 78 4.48 -3.78 -10.10
CA THR A 78 4.71 -4.65 -11.26
C THR A 78 6.00 -5.46 -11.12
N ALA A 79 7.02 -4.93 -10.43
CA ALA A 79 8.24 -5.66 -10.11
C ALA A 79 7.98 -6.85 -9.17
N TRP A 80 6.84 -6.85 -8.47
CA TRP A 80 6.39 -7.88 -7.55
C TRP A 80 5.28 -8.77 -8.16
N GLY A 81 4.98 -8.61 -9.44
CA GLY A 81 3.96 -9.41 -10.14
C GLY A 81 2.52 -8.93 -9.95
N TYR A 82 2.30 -7.72 -9.43
CA TYR A 82 0.98 -7.13 -9.23
C TYR A 82 0.73 -5.97 -10.19
N SER A 83 -0.52 -5.80 -10.63
CA SER A 83 -0.98 -4.46 -11.05
C SER A 83 -1.20 -3.58 -9.82
N THR A 84 -1.17 -2.25 -9.98
CA THR A 84 -1.49 -1.31 -8.90
C THR A 84 -2.81 -1.62 -8.22
N ARG A 85 -3.85 -1.98 -8.99
CA ARG A 85 -5.15 -2.38 -8.45
C ARG A 85 -5.03 -3.62 -7.57
N THR A 86 -4.46 -4.69 -8.11
CA THR A 86 -4.36 -5.97 -7.37
C THR A 86 -3.47 -5.85 -6.14
N PHE A 87 -2.44 -4.99 -6.17
CA PHE A 87 -1.63 -4.66 -5.01
C PHE A 87 -2.45 -3.94 -3.93
N LEU A 88 -3.17 -2.88 -4.28
CA LEU A 88 -4.01 -2.15 -3.32
C LEU A 88 -5.13 -3.02 -2.75
N GLU A 89 -5.74 -3.88 -3.56
CA GLU A 89 -6.70 -4.88 -3.10
C GLU A 89 -6.05 -5.87 -2.12
N LYS A 90 -4.81 -6.31 -2.39
CA LYS A 90 -4.04 -7.15 -1.46
C LYS A 90 -3.76 -6.44 -0.14
N VAL A 91 -3.35 -5.17 -0.17
CA VAL A 91 -3.15 -4.33 1.04
C VAL A 91 -4.42 -4.31 1.89
N ILE A 92 -5.57 -4.01 1.27
CA ILE A 92 -6.87 -3.97 1.95
C ILE A 92 -7.23 -5.34 2.53
N GLN A 93 -7.08 -6.41 1.74
CA GLN A 93 -7.44 -7.76 2.17
C GLN A 93 -6.57 -8.25 3.32
N THR A 94 -5.26 -8.03 3.25
CA THR A 94 -4.32 -8.48 4.27
C THR A 94 -4.55 -7.68 5.55
N LEU A 95 -4.50 -6.35 5.51
CA LEU A 95 -4.56 -5.48 6.70
C LEU A 95 -5.93 -5.47 7.39
N ARG A 96 -7.02 -5.90 6.71
CA ARG A 96 -8.34 -6.08 7.33
C ARG A 96 -8.53 -7.40 8.05
N LYS A 97 -7.63 -8.38 7.86
CA LYS A 97 -7.73 -9.64 8.61
C LYS A 97 -7.47 -9.34 10.08
N ASP A 98 -8.52 -9.27 10.88
CA ASP A 98 -8.42 -9.41 12.32
C ASP A 98 -7.85 -10.80 12.59
N HIS A 99 -6.63 -10.85 13.12
CA HIS A 99 -6.21 -11.98 13.92
C HIS A 99 -6.76 -11.71 15.31
N GLY A 100 -7.91 -12.32 15.59
CA GLY A 100 -8.59 -12.23 16.88
C GLY A 100 -7.79 -12.80 18.04
#